data_AF-A0A9N9FTR0-F1
#
_entry.id   AF-A0A9N9FTR0-F1
#
_cell.length_a   1.000
_cell.length_b   1.000
_cell.length_c   1.000
_cell.angle_alpha   90.00
_cell.angle_beta   90.00
_cell.angle_gamma   90.00
#
_symmetry.space_group_name_H-M   'P 1'
#
loop_
_entity.id
_entity.type
_entity.pdbx_description
1 polymer ?
#
loop_
_entity_poly.entity_id
_entity_poly.type
_entity_poly.pdbx_seq_one_letter_code
_entity_poly.pdbx_strand_id
1 'polypeptide(L)'
;MDPYAQQTIYHNPQYTYPNIISQSTLQPPGVDGHSRLPSPSNESKTLISELSDPLFINRLKKKLSKIRRHKKWRTCHVKRLQSVRDERQRRRETLHKLIDEWRTEWIAKELASKREQARRNEAIKRVEAADQKKLRHRELTQLLEKVGKLRDIRRERLKREGHFFPEEDNEFFSRVASLSNAMKIEQERLDKEHLQAVQNKREEGIEEGMKKQERERDLCYEYWHQAEMEIDCLVAVRRQWDAYLVPPSAPGASRIPPTFVMPAPPANYIWASCLQHGGENA
;
A
#
# COMPACT_ATOMS: atom_id res chain seq x y z
N MET A 1 6.85 -23.54 -8.86
CA MET A 1 7.86 -24.46 -8.30
C MET A 1 8.71 -23.63 -7.36
N ASP A 2 8.39 -23.66 -6.07
CA ASP A 2 8.99 -22.81 -5.04
C ASP A 2 9.56 -23.73 -3.94
N PRO A 3 10.87 -23.75 -3.66
CA PRO A 3 11.50 -24.82 -2.89
C PRO A 3 11.69 -24.52 -1.39
N TYR A 4 10.85 -23.72 -0.74
CA TYR A 4 11.04 -23.35 0.69
C TYR A 4 9.77 -23.26 1.55
N ALA A 5 8.77 -24.11 1.31
CA ALA A 5 7.65 -24.29 2.24
C ALA A 5 7.91 -25.48 3.19
N GLN A 6 8.77 -25.30 4.20
CA GLN A 6 8.88 -26.25 5.31
C GLN A 6 7.97 -25.81 6.45
N GLN A 7 6.76 -26.38 6.49
CA GLN A 7 5.89 -26.36 7.67
C GLN A 7 6.48 -27.29 8.74
N THR A 8 7.08 -26.73 9.78
CA THR A 8 7.43 -27.49 10.99
C THR A 8 6.19 -27.57 11.89
N ILE A 9 5.47 -28.69 11.77
CA ILE A 9 4.46 -29.12 12.74
C ILE A 9 5.21 -29.50 14.02
N TYR A 10 5.17 -28.65 15.04
CA TYR A 10 5.66 -29.02 16.37
C TYR A 10 4.68 -30.01 17.01
N HIS A 11 5.07 -31.28 16.97
CA HIS A 11 4.51 -32.35 17.79
C HIS A 11 4.70 -31.99 19.27
N ASN A 12 3.61 -31.90 20.02
CA ASN A 12 3.59 -31.66 21.45
C ASN A 12 3.72 -33.00 22.19
N PRO A 13 4.85 -33.31 22.87
CA PRO A 13 4.92 -34.49 23.69
C PRO A 13 4.16 -34.21 25.01
N GLN A 14 2.98 -34.80 25.11
CA GLN A 14 2.24 -34.97 26.36
C GLN A 14 3.14 -35.66 27.38
N TYR A 15 3.71 -34.90 28.31
CA TYR A 15 4.35 -35.45 29.50
C TYR A 15 3.26 -35.90 30.48
N THR A 16 2.97 -37.20 30.45
CA THR A 16 2.24 -37.91 31.50
C THR A 16 3.14 -38.05 32.73
N TYR A 17 2.77 -37.39 33.83
CA TYR A 17 3.32 -37.69 35.15
C TYR A 17 2.43 -38.76 35.83
N PRO A 18 3.02 -39.82 36.41
CA PRO A 18 2.26 -40.84 37.11
C PRO A 18 1.67 -40.28 38.40
N ASN A 19 0.35 -40.48 38.53
CA ASN A 19 -0.45 -40.21 39.71
C ASN A 19 -0.16 -41.28 40.76
N ILE A 20 0.69 -40.99 41.75
CA ILE A 20 0.88 -41.85 42.93
C ILE A 20 0.18 -41.18 44.10
N ILE A 21 -1.12 -41.45 44.21
CA ILE A 21 -1.91 -41.25 45.42
C ILE A 21 -1.64 -42.48 46.30
N SER A 22 -0.70 -42.38 47.23
CA SER A 22 -0.64 -43.32 48.35
C SER A 22 -1.59 -42.81 49.43
N GLN A 23 -2.82 -43.32 49.42
CA GLN A 23 -3.67 -43.29 50.61
C GLN A 23 -3.03 -44.23 51.64
N SER A 24 -2.54 -43.68 52.74
CA SER A 24 -2.20 -44.46 53.93
C SER A 24 -3.23 -44.12 55.00
N THR A 25 -4.30 -44.90 55.00
CA THR A 25 -5.31 -44.96 56.07
C THR A 25 -4.63 -45.44 57.35
N LEU A 26 -4.46 -44.57 58.34
CA LEU A 26 -4.11 -44.96 59.70
C LEU A 26 -5.38 -45.02 60.53
N GLN A 27 -5.81 -46.25 60.79
CA GLN A 27 -6.86 -46.65 61.71
C GLN A 27 -6.27 -46.58 63.15
N PRO A 28 -7.02 -46.12 64.17
CA PRO A 28 -6.51 -46.07 65.53
C PRO A 28 -6.66 -47.43 66.23
N PRO A 29 -5.64 -47.93 66.94
CA PRO A 29 -5.85 -49.00 67.91
C PRO A 29 -6.19 -48.40 69.28
N GLY A 30 -7.10 -49.10 69.96
CA GLY A 30 -7.66 -48.73 71.25
C GLY A 30 -6.67 -48.76 72.42
N VAL A 31 -7.14 -48.10 73.46
CA VAL A 31 -6.63 -48.07 74.84
C VAL A 31 -6.49 -49.49 75.39
N ASP A 32 -5.30 -49.81 75.90
CA ASP A 32 -5.09 -50.32 77.27
C ASP A 32 -3.60 -50.58 77.52
N GLY A 33 -3.15 -50.28 78.74
CA GLY A 33 -1.86 -50.77 79.25
C GLY A 33 -0.90 -49.67 79.68
N HIS A 34 -0.90 -49.39 80.98
CA HIS A 34 0.15 -48.66 81.69
C HIS A 34 1.55 -49.17 81.31
N SER A 35 2.41 -48.29 80.79
CA SER A 35 3.87 -48.48 80.76
C SER A 35 4.59 -47.13 80.56
N ARG A 36 4.93 -46.51 81.70
CA ARG A 36 6.12 -45.68 81.97
C ARG A 36 6.83 -45.06 80.75
N LEU A 37 6.60 -43.75 80.51
CA LEU A 37 7.45 -42.95 79.62
C LEU A 37 8.91 -43.07 80.10
N PRO A 38 9.87 -43.53 79.27
CA PRO A 38 11.27 -43.45 79.61
C PRO A 38 11.66 -41.97 79.67
N SER A 39 12.36 -41.58 80.74
CA SER A 39 12.95 -40.25 80.85
C SER A 39 13.75 -39.95 79.59
N PRO A 40 13.59 -38.77 78.96
CA PRO A 40 14.24 -38.49 77.69
C PRO A 40 15.75 -38.71 77.86
N SER A 41 16.32 -39.54 76.99
CA SER A 41 17.77 -39.77 76.95
C SER A 41 18.48 -38.42 76.94
N ASN A 42 19.64 -38.30 77.60
CA ASN A 42 20.34 -37.02 77.68
C ASN A 42 20.58 -36.39 76.30
N GLU A 43 20.74 -37.23 75.27
CA GLU A 43 20.80 -36.85 73.85
C GLU A 43 19.55 -36.13 73.35
N SER A 44 18.35 -36.59 73.71
CA SER A 44 17.11 -35.89 73.35
C SER A 44 17.00 -34.54 74.06
N LYS A 45 17.48 -34.41 75.30
CA LYS A 45 17.51 -33.14 76.05
C LYS A 45 18.54 -32.16 75.49
N THR A 46 19.71 -32.64 75.08
CA THR A 46 20.75 -31.80 74.44
C THR A 46 20.29 -31.33 73.06
N LEU A 47 19.67 -32.20 72.27
CA LEU A 47 19.06 -31.82 70.99
C LEU A 47 17.97 -30.76 71.18
N ILE A 48 17.08 -30.90 72.17
CA ILE A 48 16.05 -29.89 72.48
C ILE A 48 16.68 -28.55 72.90
N SER A 49 17.78 -28.56 73.63
CA SER A 49 18.54 -27.36 74.02
C SER A 49 19.21 -26.68 72.81
N GLU A 50 19.83 -27.43 71.91
CA GLU A 50 20.42 -26.91 70.67
C GLU A 50 19.36 -26.36 69.70
N LEU A 51 18.19 -27.00 69.63
CA LEU A 51 17.05 -26.55 68.83
C LEU A 51 16.35 -25.33 69.44
N SER A 52 16.46 -25.11 70.76
CA SER A 52 15.92 -23.95 71.47
C SER A 52 16.92 -22.79 71.58
N ASP A 53 18.18 -22.98 71.18
CA ASP A 53 19.18 -21.92 71.19
C ASP A 53 18.76 -20.78 70.24
N PRO A 54 18.56 -19.55 70.76
CA PRO A 54 18.14 -18.40 69.96
C PRO A 54 19.11 -18.07 68.83
N LEU A 55 20.42 -18.36 68.95
CA LEU A 55 21.40 -18.13 67.87
C LEU A 55 21.22 -19.13 66.72
N PHE A 56 21.00 -20.41 67.04
CA PHE A 56 20.70 -21.45 66.07
C PHE A 56 19.39 -21.19 65.32
N ILE A 57 18.32 -20.83 66.06
CA ILE A 57 17.02 -20.44 65.48
C ILE A 57 17.18 -19.23 64.55
N ASN A 58 17.95 -18.21 64.95
CA ASN A 58 18.21 -17.04 64.11
C ASN A 58 19.00 -17.39 62.85
N ARG A 59 19.97 -18.31 62.92
CA ARG A 59 20.71 -18.80 61.77
C ARG A 59 19.79 -19.55 60.79
N LEU A 60 18.87 -20.36 61.29
CA LEU A 60 17.84 -21.03 60.49
C LEU A 60 16.86 -20.03 59.85
N LYS A 61 16.38 -19.03 60.60
CA LYS A 61 15.53 -17.94 60.07
C LYS A 61 16.24 -17.17 58.96
N LYS A 62 17.54 -16.88 59.10
CA LYS A 62 18.38 -16.25 58.05
C LYS A 62 18.51 -17.13 56.81
N LYS A 63 18.75 -18.44 56.97
CA LYS A 63 18.79 -19.42 55.86
C LYS A 63 17.45 -19.49 55.12
N LEU A 64 16.34 -19.62 55.86
CA LEU A 64 14.99 -19.65 55.29
C LEU A 64 14.65 -18.35 54.53
N SER A 65 15.01 -17.20 55.11
CA SER A 65 14.83 -15.88 54.47
C SER A 65 15.68 -15.73 53.22
N LYS A 66 16.91 -16.27 53.19
CA LYS A 66 17.76 -16.33 51.99
C LYS A 66 17.11 -17.17 50.90
N ILE A 67 16.58 -18.35 51.24
CA ILE A 67 15.88 -19.24 50.29
C ILE A 67 14.63 -18.55 49.72
N ARG A 68 13.80 -17.94 50.58
CA ARG A 68 12.60 -17.19 50.15
C ARG A 68 12.95 -16.02 49.23
N ARG A 69 13.98 -15.22 49.57
CA ARG A 69 14.47 -14.12 48.72
C ARG A 69 14.99 -14.63 47.38
N HIS A 70 15.76 -15.71 47.38
CA HIS A 70 16.30 -16.29 46.16
C HIS A 70 15.20 -16.87 45.26
N LYS A 71 14.17 -17.50 45.82
CA LYS A 71 12.99 -17.95 45.07
C LYS A 71 12.28 -16.78 44.40
N LYS A 72 12.01 -15.69 45.14
CA LYS A 72 11.45 -14.45 44.59
C LYS A 72 12.32 -13.86 43.48
N TRP A 73 13.63 -13.77 43.72
CA TRP A 73 14.60 -13.27 42.74
C TRP A 73 14.59 -14.11 41.46
N ARG A 74 14.62 -15.44 41.54
CA ARG A 74 14.54 -16.34 40.38
C ARG A 74 13.27 -16.09 39.57
N THR A 75 12.11 -16.01 40.22
CA THR A 75 10.84 -15.73 39.55
C THR A 75 10.86 -14.38 38.84
N CYS A 76 11.32 -13.31 39.51
CA CYS A 76 11.45 -11.98 38.91
C CYS A 76 12.47 -11.96 37.76
N HIS A 77 13.60 -12.66 37.90
CA HIS A 77 14.65 -12.73 36.90
C HIS A 77 14.19 -13.46 35.64
N VAL A 78 13.52 -14.62 35.79
CA VAL A 78 12.93 -15.35 34.67
C VAL A 78 11.87 -14.52 33.96
N LYS A 79 10.97 -13.85 34.70
CA LYS A 79 9.97 -12.94 34.12
C LYS A 79 10.63 -11.78 33.34
N ARG A 80 11.71 -11.22 33.87
CA ARG A 80 12.48 -10.15 33.19
C ARG A 80 13.10 -10.66 31.90
N LEU A 81 13.76 -11.83 31.92
CA LEU A 81 14.34 -12.43 30.73
C LEU A 81 13.28 -12.77 29.68
N GLN A 82 12.12 -13.27 30.10
CA GLN A 82 11.01 -13.55 29.20
C GLN A 82 10.48 -12.26 28.56
N SER A 83 10.23 -11.23 29.36
CA SER A 83 9.80 -9.92 28.84
C SER A 83 10.79 -9.36 27.80
N VAL A 84 12.10 -9.48 28.03
CA VAL A 84 13.14 -9.07 27.06
C VAL A 84 13.08 -9.91 25.77
N ARG A 85 12.83 -11.22 25.86
CA ARG A 85 12.67 -12.09 24.68
C ARG A 85 11.40 -11.76 23.90
N ASP A 86 10.28 -11.62 24.59
CA ASP A 86 8.99 -11.27 23.99
C ASP A 86 9.08 -9.93 23.30
N GLU A 87 9.74 -8.95 23.92
CA GLU A 87 9.97 -7.63 23.33
C GLU A 87 10.85 -7.71 22.07
N ARG A 88 11.93 -8.49 22.11
CA ARG A 88 12.76 -8.74 20.91
C ARG A 88 11.95 -9.43 19.81
N GLN A 89 11.07 -10.36 20.18
CA GLN A 89 10.21 -11.07 19.24
C GLN A 89 9.19 -10.13 18.59
N ARG A 90 8.51 -9.28 19.37
CA ARG A 90 7.60 -8.24 18.84
C ARG A 90 8.32 -7.31 17.88
N ARG A 91 9.54 -6.89 18.21
CA ARG A 91 10.36 -6.05 17.30
C ARG A 91 10.66 -6.75 15.98
N ARG A 92 10.97 -8.05 16.01
CA ARG A 92 11.12 -8.83 14.76
C ARG A 92 9.82 -8.91 13.98
N GLU A 93 8.72 -9.20 14.65
CA GLU A 93 7.41 -9.32 13.99
C GLU A 93 6.97 -8.00 13.36
N THR A 94 7.18 -6.87 14.03
CA THR A 94 6.91 -5.54 13.44
C THR A 94 7.80 -5.26 12.22
N LEU A 95 9.09 -5.59 12.27
CA LEU A 95 9.97 -5.46 11.11
C LEU A 95 9.56 -6.39 9.95
N HIS A 96 9.16 -7.64 10.24
CA HIS A 96 8.68 -8.56 9.21
C HIS A 96 7.39 -8.05 8.56
N LYS A 97 6.44 -7.55 9.35
CA LYS A 97 5.22 -6.93 8.82
C LYS A 97 5.54 -5.76 7.89
N LEU A 98 6.45 -4.88 8.29
CA LEU A 98 6.86 -3.74 7.48
C LEU A 98 7.53 -4.17 6.16
N ILE A 99 8.34 -5.24 6.20
CA ILE A 99 8.93 -5.83 4.99
C ILE A 99 7.84 -6.40 4.07
N ASP A 100 6.85 -7.09 4.62
CA ASP A 100 5.75 -7.69 3.86
C ASP A 100 4.84 -6.62 3.26
N GLU A 101 4.53 -5.56 4.01
CA GLU A 101 3.82 -4.37 3.52
C GLU A 101 4.58 -3.75 2.35
N TRP A 102 5.88 -3.50 2.51
CA TRP A 102 6.70 -2.96 1.43
C TRP A 102 6.73 -3.85 0.18
N ARG A 103 6.81 -5.18 0.37
CA ARG A 103 6.73 -6.15 -0.73
C ARG A 103 5.38 -6.14 -1.43
N THR A 104 4.28 -6.12 -0.67
CA THR A 104 2.93 -6.10 -1.24
C THR A 104 2.67 -4.80 -2.01
N GLU A 105 3.10 -3.66 -1.49
CA GLU A 105 3.07 -2.38 -2.21
C GLU A 105 3.89 -2.41 -3.50
N TRP A 106 5.10 -2.98 -3.46
CA TRP A 106 5.94 -3.08 -4.65
C TRP A 106 5.32 -3.98 -5.72
N ILE A 107 4.80 -5.15 -5.33
CA ILE A 107 4.08 -6.05 -6.24
C ILE A 107 2.84 -5.36 -6.80
N ALA A 108 2.09 -4.62 -5.98
CA ALA A 108 0.92 -3.88 -6.42
C ALA A 108 1.27 -2.79 -7.44
N LYS A 109 2.37 -2.04 -7.22
CA LYS A 109 2.90 -1.05 -8.17
C LYS A 109 3.33 -1.70 -9.48
N GLU A 110 4.05 -2.82 -9.42
CA GLU A 110 4.47 -3.54 -10.63
C GLU A 110 3.27 -4.09 -11.41
N LEU A 111 2.28 -4.66 -10.71
CA LEU A 111 1.04 -5.15 -11.32
C LEU A 111 0.23 -4.01 -11.96
N ALA A 112 0.14 -2.85 -11.30
CA ALA A 112 -0.52 -1.67 -11.85
C ALA A 112 0.18 -1.18 -13.13
N SER A 113 1.51 -1.11 -13.12
CA SER A 113 2.32 -0.76 -14.30
C SER A 113 2.10 -1.75 -15.46
N LYS A 114 2.10 -3.06 -15.17
CA LYS A 114 1.80 -4.10 -16.19
C LYS A 114 0.39 -3.99 -16.75
N ARG A 115 -0.61 -3.70 -15.90
CA ARG A 115 -2.00 -3.47 -16.34
C ARG A 115 -2.11 -2.24 -17.23
N GLU A 116 -1.43 -1.15 -16.89
CA GLU A 116 -1.37 0.06 -17.70
C GLU A 116 -0.71 -0.19 -19.07
N GLN A 117 0.42 -0.90 -19.10
CA GLN A 117 1.06 -1.33 -20.34
C GLN A 117 0.14 -2.23 -21.18
N ALA A 118 -0.59 -3.16 -20.56
CA ALA A 118 -1.56 -4.00 -21.27
C ALA A 118 -2.66 -3.16 -21.94
N ARG A 119 -3.24 -2.18 -21.23
CA ARG A 119 -4.23 -1.25 -21.80
C ARG A 119 -3.68 -0.48 -23.01
N ARG A 120 -2.47 0.08 -22.89
CA ARG A 120 -1.79 0.76 -24.01
C ARG A 120 -1.58 -0.15 -25.21
N ASN A 121 -1.12 -1.37 -24.97
CA ASN A 121 -0.88 -2.36 -26.03
C ASN A 121 -2.19 -2.78 -26.71
N GLU A 122 -3.28 -2.92 -25.97
CA GLU A 122 -4.60 -3.18 -26.55
C GLU A 122 -5.06 -2.02 -27.44
N ALA A 123 -4.87 -0.77 -27.03
CA ALA A 123 -5.21 0.39 -27.85
C ALA A 123 -4.41 0.43 -29.15
N ILE A 124 -3.11 0.10 -29.09
CA ILE A 124 -2.26 -0.04 -30.28
C ILE A 124 -2.78 -1.15 -31.21
N LYS A 125 -3.08 -2.33 -30.66
CA LYS A 125 -3.61 -3.46 -31.43
C LYS A 125 -4.94 -3.15 -32.12
N ARG A 126 -5.82 -2.36 -31.50
CA ARG A 126 -7.09 -1.92 -32.11
C ARG A 126 -6.84 -1.08 -33.36
N VAL A 127 -5.91 -0.15 -33.30
CA VAL A 127 -5.51 0.68 -34.46
C VAL A 127 -4.87 -0.19 -35.54
N GLU A 128 -3.93 -1.05 -35.19
CA GLU A 128 -3.28 -1.96 -36.14
C GLU A 128 -4.27 -2.89 -36.84
N ALA A 129 -5.27 -3.41 -36.13
CA ALA A 129 -6.32 -4.23 -36.72
C ALA A 129 -7.19 -3.43 -37.71
N ALA A 130 -7.52 -2.17 -37.40
CA ALA A 130 -8.24 -1.29 -38.31
C ALA A 130 -7.40 -0.99 -39.57
N ASP A 131 -6.11 -0.75 -39.42
CA ASP A 131 -5.17 -0.55 -40.54
C ASP A 131 -5.07 -1.79 -41.44
N GLN A 132 -5.00 -2.98 -40.85
CA GLN A 132 -5.00 -4.24 -41.60
C GLN A 132 -6.28 -4.40 -42.41
N LYS A 133 -7.46 -4.12 -41.84
CA LYS A 133 -8.73 -4.17 -42.59
C LYS A 133 -8.72 -3.19 -43.76
N LYS A 134 -8.23 -1.97 -43.55
CA LYS A 134 -8.09 -0.96 -44.62
C LYS A 134 -7.12 -1.41 -45.70
N LEU A 135 -5.99 -2.03 -45.34
CA LEU A 135 -5.03 -2.56 -46.29
C LEU A 135 -5.66 -3.66 -47.15
N ARG A 136 -6.33 -4.64 -46.52
CA ARG A 136 -7.06 -5.71 -47.23
C ARG A 136 -8.12 -5.14 -48.18
N HIS A 137 -8.86 -4.14 -47.73
CA HIS A 137 -9.85 -3.46 -48.56
C HIS A 137 -9.21 -2.80 -49.79
N ARG A 138 -8.09 -2.08 -49.60
CA ARG A 138 -7.32 -1.47 -50.70
C ARG A 138 -6.82 -2.51 -51.70
N GLU A 139 -6.30 -3.64 -51.22
CA GLU A 139 -5.86 -4.77 -52.07
C GLU A 139 -7.00 -5.29 -52.95
N LEU A 140 -8.19 -5.49 -52.36
CA LEU A 140 -9.38 -5.95 -53.08
C LEU A 140 -9.88 -4.91 -54.10
N THR A 141 -9.87 -3.63 -53.74
CA THR A 141 -10.24 -2.54 -54.66
C THR A 141 -9.30 -2.48 -55.87
N GLN A 142 -7.99 -2.61 -55.63
CA GLN A 142 -7.00 -2.66 -56.72
C GLN A 142 -7.20 -3.89 -57.62
N LEU A 143 -7.55 -5.04 -57.03
CA LEU A 143 -7.84 -6.25 -57.81
C LEU A 143 -9.07 -6.05 -58.70
N LEU A 144 -10.14 -5.47 -58.17
CA LEU A 144 -11.36 -5.16 -58.93
C LEU A 144 -11.05 -4.23 -60.12
N GLU A 145 -10.23 -3.20 -59.90
CA GLU A 145 -9.79 -2.28 -60.95
C GLU A 145 -8.99 -2.99 -62.05
N LYS A 146 -8.05 -3.87 -61.66
CA LYS A 146 -7.26 -4.69 -62.60
C LYS A 146 -8.15 -5.63 -63.42
N VAL A 147 -9.16 -6.24 -62.80
CA VAL A 147 -10.12 -7.11 -63.48
C VAL A 147 -10.95 -6.34 -64.51
N GLY A 148 -11.38 -5.12 -64.16
CA GLY A 148 -12.04 -4.20 -65.12
C GLY A 148 -11.16 -3.91 -66.34
N LYS A 149 -9.93 -3.44 -66.09
CA LYS A 149 -8.94 -3.14 -67.14
C LYS A 149 -8.64 -4.35 -68.04
N LEU A 150 -8.50 -5.55 -67.46
CA LEU A 150 -8.28 -6.77 -68.23
C LEU A 150 -9.43 -7.08 -69.19
N ARG A 151 -10.68 -6.90 -68.73
CA ARG A 151 -11.84 -7.12 -69.59
C ARG A 151 -11.94 -6.07 -70.69
N ASP A 152 -11.63 -4.81 -70.40
CA ASP A 152 -11.58 -3.76 -71.41
C ASP A 152 -10.57 -4.07 -72.51
N ILE A 153 -9.34 -4.45 -72.14
CA ILE A 153 -8.30 -4.85 -73.10
C ILE A 153 -8.75 -6.04 -73.97
N ARG A 154 -9.41 -7.05 -73.37
CA ARG A 154 -9.93 -8.20 -74.12
C ARG A 154 -11.03 -7.82 -75.10
N ARG A 155 -11.98 -6.97 -74.68
CA ARG A 155 -13.03 -6.46 -75.57
C ARG A 155 -12.44 -5.66 -76.72
N GLU A 156 -11.51 -4.75 -76.44
CA GLU A 156 -10.85 -3.95 -77.47
C GLU A 156 -10.05 -4.81 -78.45
N ARG A 157 -9.39 -5.88 -77.99
CA ARG A 157 -8.74 -6.85 -78.88
C ARG A 157 -9.75 -7.52 -79.82
N LEU A 158 -10.82 -8.07 -79.28
CA LEU A 158 -11.85 -8.78 -80.07
C LEU A 158 -12.59 -7.85 -81.04
N LYS A 159 -12.81 -6.58 -80.66
CA LYS A 159 -13.33 -5.55 -81.59
C LYS A 159 -12.43 -5.32 -82.79
N ARG A 160 -11.11 -5.28 -82.59
CA ARG A 160 -10.13 -5.16 -83.69
C ARG A 160 -10.14 -6.38 -84.61
N GLU A 161 -10.44 -7.56 -84.06
CA GLU A 161 -10.62 -8.81 -84.81
C GLU A 161 -11.97 -8.89 -85.54
N GLY A 162 -12.84 -7.87 -85.40
CA GLY A 162 -14.13 -7.77 -86.09
C GLY A 162 -15.32 -8.30 -85.29
N HIS A 163 -15.14 -8.70 -84.03
CA HIS A 163 -16.23 -9.13 -83.17
C HIS A 163 -17.00 -7.93 -82.59
N PHE A 164 -18.33 -7.94 -82.74
CA PHE A 164 -19.23 -6.93 -82.19
C PHE A 164 -19.85 -7.42 -80.88
N PHE A 165 -19.80 -6.60 -79.83
CA PHE A 165 -20.38 -6.93 -78.52
C PHE A 165 -21.72 -6.19 -78.36
N PRO A 166 -22.85 -6.89 -78.14
CA PRO A 166 -24.11 -6.25 -77.81
C PRO A 166 -24.04 -5.42 -76.52
N GLU A 167 -24.87 -4.40 -76.41
CA GLU A 167 -24.99 -3.54 -75.21
C GLU A 167 -25.41 -4.33 -73.96
N GLU A 168 -25.89 -5.56 -74.10
CA GLU A 168 -26.28 -6.48 -73.01
C GLU A 168 -25.09 -7.02 -72.20
N ASP A 169 -23.85 -6.90 -72.71
CA ASP A 169 -22.63 -7.26 -71.97
C ASP A 169 -22.27 -6.25 -70.85
N ASN A 170 -23.18 -5.29 -70.60
CA ASN A 170 -23.20 -4.35 -69.48
C ASN A 170 -23.48 -5.01 -68.12
N GLU A 171 -23.96 -6.25 -68.05
CA GLU A 171 -24.24 -6.89 -66.76
C GLU A 171 -22.98 -6.99 -65.90
N PHE A 172 -21.83 -7.30 -66.51
CA PHE A 172 -20.55 -7.28 -65.81
C PHE A 172 -20.19 -5.88 -65.29
N PHE A 173 -20.33 -4.84 -66.12
CA PHE A 173 -19.99 -3.47 -65.73
C PHE A 173 -20.97 -2.92 -64.69
N SER A 174 -22.24 -3.30 -64.74
CA SER A 174 -23.25 -3.02 -63.72
C SER A 174 -22.89 -3.68 -62.39
N ARG A 175 -22.48 -4.97 -62.41
CA ARG A 175 -22.00 -5.68 -61.22
C ARG A 175 -20.72 -5.07 -60.67
N VAL A 176 -19.74 -4.74 -61.52
CA VAL A 176 -18.48 -4.09 -61.10
C VAL A 176 -18.73 -2.69 -60.56
N ALA A 177 -19.64 -1.92 -61.16
CA ALA A 177 -20.02 -0.60 -60.65
C ALA A 177 -20.75 -0.70 -59.30
N SER A 178 -21.67 -1.66 -59.15
CA SER A 178 -22.34 -1.95 -57.88
C SER A 178 -21.36 -2.37 -56.80
N LEU A 179 -20.43 -3.28 -57.12
CA LEU A 179 -19.35 -3.69 -56.23
C LEU A 179 -18.41 -2.53 -55.91
N SER A 180 -18.06 -1.68 -56.88
CA SER A 180 -17.22 -0.50 -56.65
C SER A 180 -17.91 0.49 -55.71
N ASN A 181 -19.21 0.71 -55.86
CA ASN A 181 -20.00 1.55 -54.96
C ASN A 181 -20.07 0.93 -53.55
N ALA A 182 -20.31 -0.38 -53.45
CA ALA A 182 -20.28 -1.09 -52.17
C ALA A 182 -18.88 -1.00 -51.51
N MET A 183 -17.81 -1.11 -52.29
CA MET A 183 -16.44 -0.97 -51.79
C MET A 183 -16.16 0.46 -51.32
N LYS A 184 -16.66 1.49 -52.00
CA LYS A 184 -16.53 2.89 -51.53
C LYS A 184 -17.23 3.12 -50.19
N ILE A 185 -18.45 2.60 -50.03
CA ILE A 185 -19.19 2.68 -48.77
C ILE A 185 -18.40 1.98 -47.65
N GLU A 186 -17.84 0.81 -47.95
CA GLU A 186 -17.05 0.04 -46.99
C GLU A 186 -15.72 0.75 -46.65
N GLN A 187 -15.07 1.38 -47.63
CA GLN A 187 -13.88 2.20 -47.42
C GLN A 187 -14.17 3.34 -46.43
N GLU A 188 -15.27 4.07 -46.63
CA GLU A 188 -15.69 5.13 -45.71
C GLU A 188 -15.98 4.61 -44.30
N ARG A 189 -16.60 3.42 -44.20
CA ARG A 189 -16.85 2.76 -42.91
C ARG A 189 -15.55 2.43 -42.19
N LEU A 190 -14.59 1.83 -42.89
CA LEU A 190 -13.27 1.48 -42.36
C LEU A 190 -12.43 2.72 -42.01
N ASP A 191 -12.56 3.79 -42.79
CA ASP A 191 -11.91 5.08 -42.49
C ASP A 191 -12.47 5.69 -41.20
N LYS A 192 -13.79 5.65 -41.01
CA LYS A 192 -14.44 6.07 -39.75
C LYS A 192 -14.00 5.20 -38.57
N GLU A 193 -13.99 3.88 -38.71
CA GLU A 193 -13.52 2.94 -37.67
C GLU A 193 -12.07 3.22 -37.26
N HIS A 194 -11.18 3.42 -38.23
CA HIS A 194 -9.78 3.75 -37.98
C HIS A 194 -9.63 5.11 -37.28
N LEU A 195 -10.33 6.16 -37.77
CA LEU A 195 -10.30 7.48 -37.14
C LEU A 195 -10.78 7.42 -35.70
N GLN A 196 -11.85 6.68 -35.44
CA GLN A 196 -12.36 6.47 -34.08
C GLN A 196 -11.34 5.73 -33.21
N ALA A 197 -10.69 4.67 -33.71
CA ALA A 197 -9.66 3.95 -32.96
C ALA A 197 -8.45 4.85 -32.62
N VAL A 198 -8.03 5.70 -33.56
CA VAL A 198 -6.95 6.68 -33.34
C VAL A 198 -7.37 7.77 -32.36
N GLN A 199 -8.61 8.26 -32.45
CA GLN A 199 -9.16 9.24 -31.50
C GLN A 199 -9.22 8.66 -30.10
N ASN A 200 -9.77 7.46 -29.91
CA ASN A 200 -9.81 6.78 -28.61
C ASN A 200 -8.40 6.61 -28.02
N LYS A 201 -7.42 6.17 -28.83
CA LYS A 201 -6.01 6.07 -28.39
C LYS A 201 -5.43 7.43 -27.97
N ARG A 202 -5.80 8.51 -28.67
CA ARG A 202 -5.37 9.88 -28.33
C ARG A 202 -6.01 10.37 -27.04
N GLU A 203 -7.31 10.15 -26.86
CA GLU A 203 -8.06 10.50 -25.66
C GLU A 203 -7.50 9.75 -24.44
N GLU A 204 -7.28 8.44 -24.55
CA GLU A 204 -6.62 7.64 -23.52
C GLU A 204 -5.23 8.20 -23.18
N GLY A 205 -4.44 8.60 -24.19
CA GLY A 205 -3.13 9.22 -23.99
C GLY A 205 -3.19 10.58 -23.28
N ILE A 206 -4.20 11.41 -23.59
CA ILE A 206 -4.43 12.69 -22.91
C ILE A 206 -4.85 12.44 -21.46
N GLU A 207 -5.79 11.54 -21.21
CA GLU A 207 -6.25 11.19 -19.86
C GLU A 207 -5.09 10.66 -18.99
N GLU A 208 -4.24 9.81 -19.55
CA GLU A 208 -3.03 9.33 -18.88
C GLU A 208 -2.03 10.45 -18.60
N GLY A 209 -1.86 11.39 -19.54
CA GLY A 209 -1.04 12.58 -19.36
C GLY A 209 -1.55 13.47 -18.23
N MET A 210 -2.86 13.71 -18.17
CA MET A 210 -3.50 14.49 -17.10
C MET A 210 -3.33 13.83 -15.74
N LYS A 211 -3.57 12.51 -15.64
CA LYS A 211 -3.34 11.74 -14.39
C LYS A 211 -1.88 11.74 -13.96
N LYS A 212 -0.95 11.75 -14.92
CA LYS A 212 0.47 11.85 -14.62
C LYS A 212 0.81 13.25 -14.07
N GLN A 213 0.32 14.30 -14.73
CA GLN A 213 0.50 15.67 -14.28
C GLN A 213 -0.11 15.91 -12.90
N GLU A 214 -1.29 15.36 -12.61
CA GLU A 214 -1.93 15.38 -11.29
C GLU A 214 -1.08 14.69 -10.22
N ARG A 215 -0.53 13.51 -10.53
CA ARG A 215 0.40 12.79 -9.64
C ARG A 215 1.73 13.51 -9.43
N GLU A 216 2.16 14.31 -10.40
CA GLU A 216 3.43 15.04 -10.40
C GLU A 216 3.29 16.48 -9.87
N ARG A 217 2.09 16.92 -9.44
CA ARG A 217 1.92 18.23 -8.82
C ARG A 217 2.81 18.32 -7.59
N ASP A 218 3.69 19.31 -7.59
CA ASP A 218 4.57 19.59 -6.46
C ASP A 218 3.71 20.15 -5.30
N LEU A 219 3.85 19.55 -4.12
CA LEU A 219 3.20 20.02 -2.89
C LEU A 219 3.43 21.52 -2.64
N CYS A 220 4.61 22.03 -3.03
CA CYS A 220 4.92 23.45 -2.93
C CYS A 220 4.05 24.28 -3.89
N TYR A 221 3.90 23.82 -5.13
CA TYR A 221 3.08 24.48 -6.14
C TYR A 221 1.60 24.46 -5.74
N GLU A 222 1.09 23.33 -5.25
CA GLU A 222 -0.29 23.24 -4.75
C GLU A 222 -0.53 24.19 -3.59
N TYR A 223 0.40 24.29 -2.64
CA TYR A 223 0.28 25.20 -1.51
C TYR A 223 0.22 26.68 -1.93
N TRP A 224 1.01 27.09 -2.94
CA TRP A 224 1.02 28.48 -3.40
C TRP A 224 -0.18 28.82 -4.29
N HIS A 225 -0.66 27.87 -5.10
CA HIS A 225 -1.78 28.08 -6.03
C HIS A 225 -3.15 27.62 -5.52
N GLN A 226 -3.24 27.05 -4.31
CA GLN A 226 -4.50 26.54 -3.73
C GLN A 226 -5.65 27.56 -3.79
N ALA A 227 -5.36 28.84 -3.55
CA ALA A 227 -6.36 29.91 -3.54
C ALA A 227 -6.86 30.28 -4.95
N GLU A 228 -6.13 29.95 -6.00
CA GLU A 228 -6.55 30.15 -7.39
C GLU A 228 -7.42 28.98 -7.88
N MET A 229 -7.23 27.79 -7.31
CA MET A 229 -7.89 26.56 -7.74
C MET A 229 -9.20 26.29 -7.01
N GLU A 230 -9.28 26.62 -5.73
CA GLU A 230 -10.45 26.33 -4.90
C GLU A 230 -10.84 27.56 -4.06
N ILE A 231 -12.13 27.92 -4.13
CA ILE A 231 -12.64 29.10 -3.43
C ILE A 231 -12.57 28.93 -1.91
N ASP A 232 -12.69 27.70 -1.40
CA ASP A 232 -12.59 27.41 0.03
C ASP A 232 -11.17 27.64 0.55
N CYS A 233 -10.14 27.30 -0.24
CA CYS A 233 -8.75 27.62 0.06
C CYS A 233 -8.52 29.13 0.09
N LEU A 234 -9.09 29.89 -0.86
CA LEU A 234 -9.01 31.35 -0.85
C LEU A 234 -9.65 31.94 0.42
N VAL A 235 -10.84 31.46 0.80
CA VAL A 235 -11.52 31.87 2.04
C VAL A 235 -10.70 31.52 3.28
N ALA A 236 -10.07 30.34 3.32
CA ALA A 236 -9.21 29.92 4.42
C ALA A 236 -7.97 30.82 4.55
N VAL A 237 -7.29 31.12 3.45
CA VAL A 237 -6.16 32.06 3.42
C VAL A 237 -6.62 33.43 3.93
N ARG A 238 -7.76 33.95 3.47
CA ARG A 238 -8.28 35.23 3.94
C ARG A 238 -8.54 35.24 5.45
N ARG A 239 -9.17 34.19 5.98
CA ARG A 239 -9.43 34.05 7.43
C ARG A 239 -8.15 33.98 8.25
N GLN A 240 -7.10 33.33 7.73
CA GLN A 240 -5.78 33.33 8.38
C GLN A 240 -5.17 34.72 8.43
N TRP A 241 -5.31 35.52 7.36
CA TRP A 241 -4.87 36.92 7.37
C TRP A 241 -5.68 37.78 8.33
N ASP A 242 -7.00 37.60 8.38
CA ASP A 242 -7.88 38.34 9.28
C ASP A 242 -7.52 38.10 10.75
N ALA A 243 -7.01 36.91 11.11
CA ALA A 243 -6.53 36.60 12.47
C ALA A 243 -5.43 37.55 12.96
N TYR A 244 -4.65 38.18 12.06
CA TYR A 244 -3.62 39.15 12.42
C TYR A 244 -4.12 40.60 12.48
N LEU A 245 -5.35 40.86 12.03
CA LEU A 245 -5.95 42.20 12.00
C LEU A 245 -6.87 42.45 13.22
N VAL A 246 -7.34 41.38 13.87
CA VAL A 246 -8.17 41.48 15.07
C VAL A 246 -7.33 41.77 16.33
N PRO A 247 -7.88 42.50 17.32
CA PRO A 247 -7.20 42.77 18.58
C PRO A 247 -6.79 41.48 19.30
N PRO A 248 -5.67 41.46 20.05
CA PRO A 248 -5.19 40.27 20.77
C PRO A 248 -6.20 39.68 21.76
N SER A 249 -7.18 40.47 22.19
CA SER A 249 -8.26 40.06 23.08
C SER A 249 -9.38 39.27 22.39
N ALA A 250 -9.39 39.21 21.06
CA ALA A 250 -10.41 38.51 20.30
C ALA A 250 -10.09 37.01 20.16
N PRO A 251 -11.09 36.11 20.27
CA PRO A 251 -10.88 34.68 20.06
C PRO A 251 -10.34 34.39 18.65
N GLY A 252 -9.22 33.69 18.56
CA GLY A 252 -8.59 33.35 17.27
C GLY A 252 -7.65 34.42 16.72
N ALA A 253 -7.43 35.53 17.43
CA ALA A 253 -6.40 36.49 17.06
C ALA A 253 -5.01 35.86 17.19
N SER A 254 -4.16 36.10 16.19
CA SER A 254 -2.76 35.67 16.16
C SER A 254 -1.86 36.90 16.08
N ARG A 255 -0.73 36.88 16.78
CA ARG A 255 0.23 37.98 16.75
C ARG A 255 1.25 37.71 15.65
N ILE A 256 1.46 38.68 14.77
CA ILE A 256 2.55 38.62 13.79
C ILE A 256 3.87 38.46 14.56
N PRO A 257 4.69 37.44 14.28
CA PRO A 257 5.97 37.27 14.96
C PRO A 257 6.84 38.53 14.83
N PRO A 258 7.38 39.08 15.93
CA PRO A 258 8.09 40.36 15.93
C PRO A 258 9.35 40.39 15.05
N THR A 259 9.84 39.22 14.62
CA THR A 259 11.11 39.06 13.89
C THR A 259 10.94 38.69 12.42
N PHE A 260 9.72 38.70 11.87
CA PHE A 260 9.50 38.05 10.58
C PHE A 260 10.22 38.72 9.41
N VAL A 261 10.45 40.03 9.45
CA VAL A 261 11.29 40.71 8.45
C VAL A 261 11.91 41.94 9.11
N MET A 262 13.23 42.09 9.03
CA MET A 262 13.87 43.37 9.39
C MET A 262 13.40 44.40 8.35
N PRO A 263 12.69 45.48 8.73
CA PRO A 263 12.16 46.41 7.75
C PRO A 263 13.33 47.03 6.97
N ALA A 264 13.15 47.17 5.66
CA ALA A 264 14.11 47.91 4.84
C ALA A 264 14.28 49.34 5.42
N PRO A 265 15.47 49.94 5.32
CA PRO A 265 15.66 51.32 5.75
C PRO A 265 14.61 52.23 5.08
N PRO A 266 14.10 53.23 5.80
CA PRO A 266 13.04 54.09 5.29
C PRO A 266 13.46 54.73 3.97
N ALA A 267 12.55 54.71 2.99
CA ALA A 267 12.84 55.15 1.63
C ALA A 267 13.27 56.62 1.53
N ASN A 268 12.91 57.45 2.51
CA ASN A 268 13.38 58.83 2.64
C ASN A 268 13.31 59.32 4.09
N TYR A 269 13.85 60.53 4.34
CA TYR A 269 13.92 61.11 5.68
C TYR A 269 12.53 61.42 6.28
N ILE A 270 11.52 61.71 5.45
CA ILE A 270 10.15 62.00 5.90
C ILE A 270 9.56 60.74 6.54
N TRP A 271 9.65 59.60 5.87
CA TRP A 271 9.23 58.31 6.41
C TRP A 271 10.03 57.89 7.65
N ALA A 272 11.34 58.20 7.69
CA ALA A 272 12.17 57.94 8.85
C ALA A 272 11.69 58.69 10.10
N SER A 273 11.27 59.95 9.95
CA SER A 273 10.80 60.77 11.08
C SER A 273 9.51 60.24 11.71
N CYS A 274 8.64 59.61 10.92
CA CYS A 274 7.40 59.01 11.39
C CYS A 274 7.60 57.72 12.21
N LEU A 275 8.74 57.03 12.05
CA LEU A 275 9.03 55.76 12.74
C LEU A 275 9.61 55.96 14.15
N GLN A 276 10.05 57.17 14.51
CA GLN A 276 10.71 57.47 15.78
C GLN A 276 9.74 57.61 16.98
N HIS A 277 8.43 57.65 16.75
CA HIS A 277 7.43 57.96 17.79
C HIS A 277 6.77 56.74 18.46
N GLY A 278 7.22 55.51 18.17
CA GLY A 278 6.59 54.28 18.68
C GLY A 278 7.39 53.46 19.69
N GLY A 279 8.53 53.99 20.19
CA GLY A 279 9.51 53.23 20.97
C GLY A 279 9.39 53.32 22.49
N GLU A 280 8.43 54.05 23.04
CA GLU A 280 8.20 54.12 24.48
C GLU A 280 6.87 53.42 24.82
N ASN A 281 6.95 52.37 25.63
CA ASN A 281 5.88 51.47 26.09
C ASN A 281 5.66 50.20 25.25
N ALA A 282 6.61 49.27 25.35
CA ALA A 282 6.35 47.83 25.26
C ALA A 282 7.17 47.10 26.33
#